data_AF-A0A370GNR7-F1
#
_entry.id   AF-A0A370GNR7-F1
#
_cell.length_a   1.000
_cell.length_b   1.000
_cell.length_c   1.000
_cell.angle_alpha   90.00
_cell.angle_beta   90.00
_cell.angle_gamma   90.00
#
_symmetry.space_group_name_H-M   'P 1'
#
loop_
_entity.id
_entity.type
_entity.pdbx_description
1 polymer ?
#
loop_
_entity_poly.entity_id
_entity_poly.type
_entity_poly.pdbx_seq_one_letter_code
_entity_poly.pdbx_strand_id
1 'polypeptide(L)'
;MVHKGAFRIRIRENVDQCGLDRLRTALGLRACGRLSDDWDAEFGSRTLADTGVGSTWLTLSRTDEQRWYLRVSYPEDRPPASADVADWRREVTDGIHQAGLTPEPDA
;
A
#
# COMPACT_ATOMS: atom_id res chain seq x y z
N MET A 1 -0.45 19.32 6.20
CA MET A 1 0.74 18.76 5.52
C MET A 1 0.26 17.98 4.33
N VAL A 2 0.79 18.24 3.13
CA VAL A 2 0.35 17.59 1.89
C VAL A 2 1.24 16.38 1.64
N HIS A 3 0.63 15.22 1.41
CA HIS A 3 1.36 14.00 1.03
C HIS A 3 1.33 13.81 -0.48
N LYS A 4 2.52 13.58 -1.06
CA LYS A 4 2.69 13.23 -2.47
C LYS A 4 2.85 11.72 -2.62
N GLY A 5 2.34 11.16 -3.72
CA GLY A 5 2.59 9.75 -4.05
C GLY A 5 3.99 9.56 -4.64
N ALA A 6 4.76 8.61 -4.11
CA ALA A 6 5.97 8.14 -4.77
C ALA A 6 5.61 7.20 -5.92
N PHE A 7 4.74 6.24 -5.64
CA PHE A 7 4.20 5.32 -6.63
C PHE A 7 2.93 4.63 -6.13
N ARG A 8 2.24 3.99 -7.06
CA ARG A 8 1.16 3.04 -6.81
C ARG A 8 1.45 1.72 -7.57
N ILE A 9 1.06 0.60 -6.97
CA ILE A 9 1.00 -0.71 -7.60
C ILE A 9 -0.43 -1.22 -7.47
N ARG A 10 -1.06 -1.58 -8.58
CA ARG A 10 -2.39 -2.20 -8.59
C ARG A 10 -2.25 -3.69 -8.31
N ILE A 11 -3.30 -4.27 -7.74
CA ILE A 11 -3.46 -5.71 -7.62
C ILE A 11 -4.51 -6.13 -8.66
N ARG A 12 -4.18 -7.11 -9.49
CA ARG A 12 -5.06 -7.56 -10.58
C ARG A 12 -6.37 -8.13 -10.07
N GLU A 13 -6.29 -8.93 -9.02
CA GLU A 13 -7.42 -9.67 -8.48
C GLU A 13 -8.25 -8.81 -7.52
N ASN A 14 -9.50 -9.21 -7.32
CA ASN A 14 -10.23 -8.80 -6.13
C ASN A 14 -9.62 -9.49 -4.90
N VAL A 15 -9.46 -8.73 -3.82
CA VAL A 15 -8.88 -9.23 -2.57
C VAL A 15 -9.99 -9.63 -1.61
N ASP A 16 -10.13 -10.93 -1.35
CA ASP A 16 -11.00 -11.46 -0.29
C ASP A 16 -10.33 -11.35 1.10
N GLN A 17 -11.03 -11.79 2.15
CA GLN A 17 -10.50 -11.69 3.52
C GLN A 17 -9.18 -12.46 3.70
N CYS A 18 -9.05 -13.64 3.08
CA CYS A 18 -7.85 -14.45 3.16
C CYS A 18 -6.66 -13.81 2.43
N GLY A 19 -6.90 -13.24 1.24
CA GLY A 19 -5.92 -12.46 0.49
C GLY A 19 -5.49 -11.20 1.23
N LEU A 20 -6.44 -10.52 1.88
CA LEU A 20 -6.19 -9.31 2.66
C LEU A 20 -5.29 -9.60 3.86
N ASP A 21 -5.57 -10.68 4.60
CA ASP A 21 -4.77 -11.06 5.76
C ASP A 21 -3.36 -11.53 5.36
N ARG A 22 -3.24 -12.24 4.22
CA ARG A 22 -1.94 -12.59 3.63
C ARG A 22 -1.15 -11.36 3.22
N LEU A 23 -1.77 -10.37 2.56
CA LEU A 23 -1.12 -9.11 2.18
C LEU A 23 -0.63 -8.34 3.41
N ARG A 24 -1.50 -8.18 4.41
CA ARG A 24 -1.15 -7.48 5.65
C ARG A 24 0.02 -8.16 6.34
N THR A 25 0.02 -9.48 6.39
CA THR A 25 1.12 -10.26 6.99
C THR A 25 2.42 -10.11 6.19
N ALA A 26 2.36 -10.30 4.88
CA ALA A 26 3.55 -10.25 4.00
C ALA A 26 4.23 -8.86 4.03
N LEU A 27 3.43 -7.79 4.13
CA LEU A 27 3.93 -6.42 4.13
C LEU A 27 4.07 -5.80 5.53
N GLY A 28 3.70 -6.53 6.59
CA GLY A 28 3.69 -6.01 7.97
C GLY A 28 2.76 -4.81 8.15
N LEU A 29 1.60 -4.79 7.47
CA LEU A 29 0.63 -3.71 7.59
C LEU A 29 -0.15 -3.85 8.89
N ARG A 30 -0.36 -2.72 9.57
CA ARG A 30 -1.38 -2.65 10.61
C ARG A 30 -2.75 -2.77 9.96
N ALA A 31 -3.58 -3.69 10.46
CA ALA A 31 -4.94 -3.86 9.96
C ALA A 31 -5.81 -2.63 10.29
N CYS A 32 -6.54 -2.17 9.29
CA CYS A 32 -7.65 -1.21 9.39
C CYS A 32 -8.71 -1.57 8.33
N GLY A 33 -9.88 -0.96 8.39
CA GLY A 33 -10.99 -1.23 7.46
C GLY A 33 -11.59 -2.64 7.56
N ARG A 34 -12.80 -2.79 7.03
CA ARG A 34 -13.58 -4.04 7.02
C ARG A 34 -14.15 -4.27 5.62
N LEU A 35 -13.91 -5.44 5.04
CA LEU A 35 -14.41 -5.74 3.69
C LEU A 35 -15.93 -5.70 3.56
N SER A 36 -16.63 -5.97 4.67
CA SER A 36 -18.09 -5.88 4.78
C SER A 36 -18.62 -4.45 4.82
N ASP A 37 -17.75 -3.46 5.04
CA ASP A 37 -18.08 -2.05 5.01
C ASP A 37 -17.75 -1.52 3.59
N ASP A 38 -18.79 -1.05 2.91
CA ASP A 38 -18.69 -0.51 1.55
C ASP A 38 -18.12 0.92 1.54
N TRP A 39 -18.06 1.58 2.68
CA TRP A 39 -17.45 2.92 2.84
C TRP A 39 -15.96 2.87 3.14
N ASP A 40 -15.45 1.73 3.61
CA ASP A 40 -14.02 1.58 3.89
C ASP A 40 -13.22 1.53 2.58
N ALA A 41 -12.28 2.47 2.47
CA ALA A 41 -11.34 2.60 1.35
C ALA A 41 -9.89 2.25 1.73
N GLU A 42 -9.55 2.22 3.03
CA GLU A 42 -8.22 1.85 3.53
C GLU A 42 -8.28 0.56 4.34
N PHE A 43 -7.40 -0.38 4.02
CA PHE A 43 -7.42 -1.74 4.57
C PHE A 43 -6.11 -2.15 5.25
N GLY A 44 -5.08 -1.32 5.19
CA GLY A 44 -3.89 -1.51 6.00
C GLY A 44 -2.86 -0.43 5.74
N SER A 45 -2.06 -0.13 6.74
CA SER A 45 -0.97 0.84 6.58
C SER A 45 0.22 0.55 7.48
N ARG A 46 1.39 1.02 7.08
CA ARG A 46 2.59 1.08 7.91
C ARG A 46 3.48 2.26 7.53
N THR A 47 4.31 2.68 8.46
CA THR A 47 5.39 3.65 8.22
C THR A 47 6.59 2.96 7.59
N LEU A 48 7.14 3.53 6.52
CA LEU A 48 8.36 3.04 5.84
C LEU A 48 9.62 3.78 6.30
N ALA A 49 9.51 5.09 6.53
CA ALA A 49 10.61 5.95 6.97
C ALA A 49 10.07 7.16 7.73
N ASP A 50 10.91 7.73 8.60
CA ASP A 50 10.62 8.79 9.56
C ASP A 50 9.47 8.42 10.52
N THR A 51 9.67 8.45 11.85
CA THR A 51 8.59 8.18 12.81
C THR A 51 7.97 9.50 13.27
N GLY A 52 6.79 9.87 12.75
CA GLY A 52 6.07 11.07 13.20
C GLY A 52 5.20 11.75 12.14
N VAL A 53 4.96 13.05 12.29
CA VAL A 53 4.05 13.81 11.43
C VAL A 53 4.56 13.91 9.98
N GLY A 54 5.86 13.67 9.73
CA GLY A 54 6.51 13.66 8.41
C GLY A 54 6.81 12.26 7.85
N SER A 55 6.09 11.23 8.27
CA SER A 55 6.35 9.85 7.87
C SER A 55 6.08 9.58 6.39
N THR A 56 6.89 8.71 5.79
CA THR A 56 6.54 8.02 4.55
C THR A 56 5.68 6.81 4.89
N TRP A 57 4.56 6.65 4.19
CA TRP A 57 3.56 5.63 4.45
C TRP A 57 3.41 4.67 3.27
N LEU A 58 3.24 3.39 3.58
CA LEU A 58 2.64 2.40 2.70
C LEU A 58 1.18 2.20 3.11
N THR A 59 0.27 2.34 2.16
CA THR A 59 -1.16 2.20 2.39
C THR A 59 -1.76 1.22 1.38
N LEU A 60 -2.52 0.24 1.88
CA LEU A 60 -3.37 -0.66 1.10
C LEU A 60 -4.79 -0.08 1.05
N SER A 61 -5.30 0.09 -0.16
CA SER A 61 -6.59 0.72 -0.39
C SER A 61 -7.38 0.05 -1.50
N ARG A 62 -8.67 0.36 -1.52
CA ARG A 62 -9.62 -0.06 -2.54
C ARG A 62 -10.36 1.16 -3.09
N THR A 63 -10.54 1.24 -4.40
CA THR A 63 -11.38 2.28 -5.03
C THR A 63 -12.86 1.92 -4.94
N ASP A 64 -13.75 2.88 -5.24
CA ASP A 64 -15.20 2.64 -5.35
C ASP A 64 -15.54 1.58 -6.41
N GLU A 65 -14.71 1.45 -7.46
CA GLU A 65 -14.79 0.41 -8.48
C GLU A 65 -14.20 -0.95 -8.03
N GLN A 66 -13.98 -1.14 -6.73
CA GLN A 66 -13.40 -2.35 -6.14
C GLN A 66 -11.97 -2.68 -6.61
N ARG A 67 -11.22 -1.69 -7.15
CA ARG A 67 -9.84 -1.91 -7.58
C ARG A 67 -8.88 -1.75 -6.40
N TRP A 68 -8.06 -2.77 -6.19
CA TRP A 68 -7.10 -2.83 -5.10
C TRP A 68 -5.75 -2.25 -5.49
N TYR A 69 -5.13 -1.51 -4.58
CA TYR A 69 -3.81 -0.96 -4.81
C TYR A 69 -3.04 -0.72 -3.51
N LEU A 70 -1.72 -0.75 -3.62
CA LEU A 70 -0.78 -0.27 -2.62
C LEU A 70 -0.17 1.04 -3.09
N ARG A 71 -0.12 2.04 -2.23
CA ARG A 71 0.46 3.35 -2.50
C ARG A 71 1.53 3.68 -1.47
N VAL A 72 2.67 4.17 -1.95
CA VAL A 72 3.66 4.82 -1.09
C VAL A 72 3.48 6.33 -1.21
N SER A 73 3.41 7.01 -0.06
CA SER A 73 3.26 8.47 0.00
C SER A 73 4.16 9.09 1.05
N TYR A 74 4.63 10.31 0.80
CA TYR A 74 5.61 11.04 1.62
C TYR A 74 5.22 12.52 1.73
N PRO A 75 5.70 13.27 2.73
CA PRO A 75 5.47 14.71 2.83
C PRO A 75 6.12 15.46 1.67
N GLU A 76 5.40 16.35 0.99
CA GLU A 76 5.88 17.04 -0.21
C GLU A 76 7.22 17.78 -0.03
N ASP A 77 7.47 18.33 1.16
CA ASP A 77 8.68 19.04 1.54
C ASP A 77 9.87 18.12 1.88
N ARG A 78 9.65 16.80 1.90
CA ARG A 78 10.65 15.78 2.22
C ARG A 78 10.51 14.56 1.31
N PRO A 79 10.89 14.68 0.03
CA PRO A 79 10.90 13.54 -0.87
C PRO A 79 11.94 12.48 -0.43
N PRO A 80 11.59 11.19 -0.48
CA PRO A 80 12.52 10.10 -0.22
C PRO A 80 13.59 10.02 -1.32
N ALA A 81 14.72 9.39 -1.02
CA ALA A 81 15.74 9.17 -2.03
C ALA A 81 15.24 8.18 -3.09
N SER A 82 15.72 8.32 -4.33
CA SER A 82 15.32 7.43 -5.43
C SER A 82 15.67 5.96 -5.18
N ALA A 83 16.77 5.70 -4.47
CA ALA A 83 17.16 4.35 -4.04
C ALA A 83 16.11 3.73 -3.09
N ASP A 84 15.67 4.49 -2.07
CA ASP A 84 14.63 4.03 -1.13
C ASP A 84 13.33 3.71 -1.87
N VAL A 85 12.93 4.57 -2.82
CA VAL A 85 11.73 4.36 -3.63
C VAL A 85 11.83 3.08 -4.47
N ALA A 86 12.99 2.79 -5.04
CA ALA A 86 13.22 1.57 -5.81
C ALA A 86 13.17 0.32 -4.91
N ASP A 87 13.76 0.39 -3.72
CA ASP A 87 13.75 -0.69 -2.74
C ASP A 87 12.33 -0.98 -2.22
N TRP A 88 11.55 0.05 -1.89
CA TRP A 88 10.15 -0.11 -1.50
C TRP A 88 9.29 -0.66 -2.63
N ARG A 89 9.54 -0.25 -3.88
CA ARG A 89 8.80 -0.81 -5.02
C ARG A 89 9.06 -2.30 -5.16
N ARG A 90 10.31 -2.75 -4.99
CA ARG A 90 10.66 -4.18 -4.99
C ARG A 90 9.97 -4.90 -3.82
N GLU A 91 10.10 -4.38 -2.60
CA GLU A 91 9.47 -4.96 -1.41
C GLU A 91 7.95 -5.10 -1.56
N VAL A 92 7.27 -4.07 -2.05
CA VAL A 92 5.81 -4.09 -2.25
C VAL A 92 5.43 -5.12 -3.31
N THR A 93 6.18 -5.20 -4.41
CA THR A 93 5.94 -6.19 -5.48
C THR A 93 6.12 -7.61 -4.96
N ASP A 94 7.20 -7.87 -4.22
CA ASP A 94 7.50 -9.17 -3.63
C ASP A 94 6.45 -9.57 -2.59
N GLY A 95 5.99 -8.63 -1.75
CA GLY A 95 4.95 -8.88 -0.76
C GLY A 95 3.58 -9.21 -1.38
N ILE A 96 3.24 -8.59 -2.52
CA ILE A 96 2.03 -8.96 -3.29
C ILE A 96 2.17 -10.40 -3.82
N HIS A 97 3.33 -10.77 -4.37
CA HIS A 97 3.58 -12.14 -4.81
C HIS A 97 3.54 -13.16 -3.67
N GLN A 98 4.12 -12.85 -2.52
CA GLN A 98 4.06 -13.69 -1.31
C GLN A 98 2.64 -13.91 -0.81
N ALA A 99 1.76 -12.93 -0.99
CA ALA A 99 0.34 -13.07 -0.68
C ALA A 99 -0.43 -13.94 -1.70
N GLY A 100 0.21 -14.34 -2.81
CA GLY A 100 -0.40 -15.12 -3.89
C GLY A 100 -1.26 -14.28 -4.83
N LEU A 101 -0.93 -12.99 -4.98
CA LEU A 101 -1.64 -12.04 -5.82
C LEU A 101 -0.71 -11.52 -6.95
N THR A 102 -1.29 -10.86 -7.94
CA THR A 102 -0.51 -10.34 -9.07
C THR A 102 -0.39 -8.81 -9.04
N PRO A 103 0.84 -8.28 -8.92
CA PRO A 103 1.07 -6.85 -9.05
C PRO A 103 0.96 -6.40 -10.51
N GLU A 104 0.38 -5.22 -10.71
CA GLU A 104 0.36 -4.51 -11.99
C GLU A 104 0.87 -3.09 -11.80
N PRO A 105 1.62 -2.55 -12.78
CA PRO A 105 1.92 -1.14 -12.79
C PRO A 105 0.61 -0.33 -12.82
N ASP A 106 0.58 0.74 -12.03
CA ASP A 106 -0.43 1.78 -12.20
C ASP A 106 -0.18 2.45 -13.56
N ALA A 107 -1.21 2.49 -14.40
CA ALA A 107 -1.12 2.96 -15.79
C ALA A 107 -1.09 4.49 -15.85
#